data_AF-A0A2K8KZN2-F1
#
_entry.id   AF-A0A2K8KZN2-F1
#
_cell.length_a   1.000
_cell.length_b   1.000
_cell.length_c   1.000
_cell.angle_alpha   90.00
_cell.angle_beta   90.00
_cell.angle_gamma   90.00
#
_symmetry.space_group_name_H-M   'P 1'
#
loop_
_entity.id
_entity.type
_entity.pdbx_description
1 polymer ?
#
loop_
_entity_poly.entity_id
_entity_poly.type
_entity_poly.pdbx_seq_one_letter_code
_entity_poly.pdbx_strand_id
1 'polypeptide(L)'
;MSFDLNQIPSPCYLLEEERLIGNLELLKRVQEESGCKIILALKGFSMWSTFDLVRKYLPGCTASSLYELKLSDEKFGGESHIYSAAYREDEFDEVCSLAGHIVFNSVNQWQRFSKQAIKAGVSCGLRVNPGISEVDTDLYNPCFTGSRLGVRPEHLKGAKLSGIEGLHAHALCENLADSSVALIDAFEEKFADYIPWLKWVNFGGGHLMTHAGYDVDKLIARIKAFRERWKVKVYLEPGGAVAWRTGPLITSVLDIVPTDGLDVAILDISATAHMPDVLEMPYRPTITDAGKAGDKGHTYRLGGTSCLAGDVIGDYSFDRPLEIGSRLVFEDMIHYTMVKTTMFNGVRHPDIGIWHTDNSFELVRRFTYEDFRDRLS
;
A
#
# COMPACT_ATOMS: atom_id res chain seq x y z
N MET A 1 -20.89 -11.74 -9.04
CA MET A 1 -20.44 -10.56 -8.27
C MET A 1 -21.20 -10.57 -6.94
N SER A 2 -20.55 -10.13 -5.87
CA SER A 2 -21.09 -9.99 -4.50
C SER A 2 -21.94 -8.74 -4.30
N PHE A 3 -21.94 -7.83 -5.28
CA PHE A 3 -22.66 -6.57 -5.25
C PHE A 3 -23.52 -6.37 -6.51
N ASP A 4 -24.55 -5.52 -6.39
CA ASP A 4 -25.40 -5.12 -7.51
C ASP A 4 -24.82 -3.90 -8.22
N LEU A 5 -24.28 -4.12 -9.42
CA LEU A 5 -23.69 -3.05 -10.24
C LEU A 5 -24.65 -1.87 -10.44
N ASN A 6 -25.97 -2.08 -10.54
CA ASN A 6 -26.91 -1.01 -10.85
C ASN A 6 -27.02 0.06 -9.75
N GLN A 7 -26.58 -0.26 -8.53
CA GLN A 7 -26.61 0.67 -7.40
C GLN A 7 -25.34 1.52 -7.30
N ILE A 8 -24.29 1.17 -8.05
CA ILE A 8 -22.97 1.79 -7.92
C ILE A 8 -22.80 2.85 -9.01
N PRO A 9 -22.38 4.09 -8.70
CA PRO A 9 -22.11 5.11 -9.71
C PRO A 9 -20.91 4.75 -10.58
N SER A 10 -20.72 5.53 -11.66
CA SER A 10 -19.57 5.43 -12.55
C SER A 10 -18.94 6.81 -12.75
N PRO A 11 -17.60 6.93 -12.70
CA PRO A 11 -16.66 5.92 -12.19
C PRO A 11 -16.69 5.82 -10.65
N CYS A 12 -16.37 4.64 -10.07
CA CYS A 12 -16.35 4.43 -8.61
C CYS A 12 -15.33 3.37 -8.16
N TYR A 13 -14.48 3.69 -7.18
CA TYR A 13 -13.79 2.67 -6.38
C TYR A 13 -14.77 2.11 -5.36
N LEU A 14 -15.01 0.80 -5.41
CA LEU A 14 -15.97 0.13 -4.53
C LEU A 14 -15.24 -0.82 -3.60
N LEU A 15 -15.20 -0.53 -2.31
CA LEU A 15 -14.68 -1.46 -1.31
C LEU A 15 -15.76 -2.46 -0.89
N GLU A 16 -15.49 -3.76 -1.01
CA GLU A 16 -16.33 -4.83 -0.47
C GLU A 16 -15.95 -5.10 0.99
N GLU A 17 -16.82 -4.72 1.92
CA GLU A 17 -16.57 -4.82 3.37
C GLU A 17 -16.26 -6.26 3.81
N GLU A 18 -16.99 -7.25 3.28
CA GLU A 18 -16.77 -8.67 3.60
C GLU A 18 -15.35 -9.14 3.26
N ARG A 19 -14.81 -8.71 2.11
CA ARG A 19 -13.44 -9.08 1.70
C ARG A 19 -12.39 -8.41 2.57
N LEU A 20 -12.61 -7.15 2.95
CA LEU A 20 -11.73 -6.46 3.90
C LEU A 20 -11.71 -7.19 5.25
N ILE A 21 -12.88 -7.62 5.75
CA ILE A 21 -12.98 -8.41 6.99
C ILE A 21 -12.18 -9.71 6.86
N GLY A 22 -12.33 -10.46 5.76
CA GLY A 22 -11.59 -11.70 5.54
C GLY A 22 -10.06 -11.50 5.57
N ASN A 23 -9.57 -10.42 4.96
CA ASN A 23 -8.16 -10.05 5.05
C ASN A 23 -7.75 -9.76 6.51
N LEU A 24 -8.53 -8.93 7.22
CA LEU A 24 -8.24 -8.54 8.61
C LEU A 24 -8.25 -9.73 9.58
N GLU A 25 -9.12 -10.72 9.36
CA GLU A 25 -9.15 -11.97 10.13
C GLU A 25 -7.87 -12.80 9.94
N LEU A 26 -7.35 -12.88 8.71
CA LEU A 26 -6.07 -13.53 8.43
C LEU A 26 -4.92 -12.79 9.12
N LEU A 27 -4.88 -11.45 9.05
CA LEU A 27 -3.88 -10.65 9.74
C LEU A 27 -3.94 -10.84 11.27
N LYS A 28 -5.15 -10.95 11.83
CA LYS A 28 -5.37 -11.29 13.25
C LYS A 28 -4.79 -12.65 13.59
N ARG A 29 -5.05 -13.69 12.78
CA ARG A 29 -4.44 -15.02 12.95
C ARG A 29 -2.91 -14.95 13.00
N VAL A 30 -2.29 -14.22 12.06
CA VAL A 30 -0.82 -14.06 12.04
C VAL A 30 -0.31 -13.43 13.34
N GLN A 31 -0.98 -12.39 13.85
CA GLN A 31 -0.61 -11.76 15.12
C GLN A 31 -0.76 -12.72 16.31
N GLU A 32 -1.91 -13.38 16.44
CA GLU A 32 -2.23 -14.25 17.56
C GLU A 32 -1.29 -15.47 17.62
N GLU A 33 -1.03 -16.08 16.47
CA GLU A 33 -0.17 -17.25 16.43
C GLU A 33 1.30 -16.86 16.55
N SER A 34 1.80 -15.89 15.77
CA SER A 34 3.24 -15.57 15.78
C SER A 34 3.68 -14.69 16.96
N GLY A 35 2.73 -13.98 17.57
CA GLY A 35 2.94 -12.96 18.59
C GLY A 35 3.67 -11.71 18.09
N CYS A 36 3.71 -11.46 16.77
CA CYS A 36 4.03 -10.14 16.24
C CYS A 36 2.86 -9.17 16.42
N LYS A 37 3.10 -7.90 16.10
CA LYS A 37 2.07 -6.88 15.91
C LYS A 37 2.04 -6.45 14.45
N ILE A 38 0.86 -6.28 13.89
CA ILE A 38 0.68 -5.84 12.51
C ILE A 38 0.01 -4.46 12.53
N ILE A 39 0.72 -3.43 12.07
CA ILE A 39 0.18 -2.07 11.94
C ILE A 39 -0.13 -1.76 10.48
N LEU A 40 -1.14 -0.92 10.22
CA LEU A 40 -1.53 -0.56 8.86
C LEU A 40 -0.53 0.41 8.22
N ALA A 41 0.04 0.08 7.06
CA ALA A 41 0.81 1.04 6.27
C ALA A 41 -0.06 1.93 5.38
N LEU A 42 -0.19 3.19 5.78
CA LEU A 42 -1.07 4.18 5.13
C LEU A 42 -0.71 4.46 3.67
N LYS A 43 0.58 4.33 3.32
CA LYS A 43 1.08 4.49 1.95
C LYS A 43 0.39 3.60 0.92
N GLY A 44 -0.11 2.44 1.34
CA GLY A 44 -0.77 1.46 0.47
C GLY A 44 -2.29 1.50 0.58
N PHE A 45 -2.82 1.87 1.75
CA PHE A 45 -4.25 1.94 2.01
C PHE A 45 -4.55 2.92 3.14
N SER A 46 -5.29 3.99 2.84
CA SER A 46 -5.66 5.04 3.79
C SER A 46 -7.11 5.53 3.62
N MET A 47 -8.01 4.64 3.17
CA MET A 47 -9.46 4.90 3.11
C MET A 47 -10.03 4.97 4.53
N TRP A 48 -9.90 6.14 5.15
CA TRP A 48 -10.14 6.34 6.58
C TRP A 48 -11.60 6.10 7.03
N SER A 49 -12.56 6.09 6.11
CA SER A 49 -13.94 5.66 6.40
C SER A 49 -14.03 4.20 6.86
N THR A 50 -13.00 3.39 6.60
CA THR A 50 -12.92 1.99 7.05
C THR A 50 -12.15 1.81 8.36
N PHE A 51 -11.53 2.86 8.92
CA PHE A 51 -10.62 2.72 10.06
C PHE A 51 -11.31 2.22 11.34
N ASP A 52 -12.60 2.54 11.52
CA ASP A 52 -13.41 2.01 12.63
C ASP A 52 -13.51 0.48 12.60
N LEU A 53 -13.54 -0.11 11.41
CA LEU A 53 -13.48 -1.56 11.22
C LEU A 53 -12.06 -2.07 11.40
N VAL A 54 -11.08 -1.47 10.71
CA VAL A 54 -9.69 -1.94 10.71
C VAL A 54 -9.07 -1.94 12.11
N ARG A 55 -9.35 -0.92 12.93
CA ARG A 55 -8.81 -0.80 14.30
C ARG A 55 -9.33 -1.86 15.28
N LYS A 56 -10.35 -2.64 14.91
CA LYS A 56 -10.79 -3.83 15.68
C LYS A 56 -9.78 -4.99 15.56
N TYR A 57 -8.92 -4.96 14.55
CA TYR A 57 -7.98 -6.04 14.22
C TYR A 57 -6.51 -5.62 14.30
N LEU A 58 -6.21 -4.37 13.93
CA LEU A 58 -4.84 -3.83 13.93
C LEU A 58 -4.70 -2.76 15.03
N PRO A 59 -3.60 -2.75 15.81
CA PRO A 59 -3.44 -1.87 16.96
C PRO A 59 -2.99 -0.45 16.60
N GLY A 60 -2.73 -0.15 15.32
CA GLY A 60 -2.21 1.16 14.91
C GLY A 60 -1.79 1.24 13.44
N CYS A 61 -1.08 2.32 13.10
CA CYS A 61 -0.59 2.59 11.74
C CYS A 61 0.91 2.87 11.70
N THR A 62 1.48 2.73 10.50
CA THR A 62 2.76 3.32 10.11
C THR A 62 2.52 4.41 9.06
N ALA A 63 3.17 5.54 9.26
CA ALA A 63 3.13 6.72 8.41
C ALA A 63 4.49 6.96 7.75
N SER A 64 4.48 7.68 6.64
CA SER A 64 5.65 8.09 5.88
C SER A 64 5.82 9.61 5.75
N SER A 65 4.83 10.36 6.24
CA SER A 65 4.78 11.82 6.23
C SER A 65 4.00 12.35 7.44
N LEU A 66 4.15 13.64 7.74
CA LEU A 66 3.37 14.29 8.79
C LEU A 66 1.85 14.19 8.53
N TYR A 67 1.40 14.29 7.28
CA TYR A 67 -0.03 14.21 6.97
C TYR A 67 -0.60 12.80 7.16
N GLU A 68 0.14 11.75 6.82
CA GLU A 68 -0.26 10.38 7.17
C GLU A 68 -0.29 10.18 8.69
N LEU A 69 0.66 10.79 9.42
CA LEU A 69 0.70 10.72 10.87
C LEU A 69 -0.51 11.40 11.52
N LYS A 70 -0.89 12.59 11.02
CA LYS A 70 -2.09 13.31 11.46
C LYS A 70 -3.37 12.55 11.13
N LEU A 71 -3.44 11.94 9.95
CA LEU A 71 -4.57 11.10 9.56
C LEU A 71 -4.71 9.88 10.50
N SER A 72 -3.58 9.24 10.84
CA SER A 72 -3.55 8.15 11.81
C SER A 72 -4.06 8.59 13.19
N ASP A 73 -3.54 9.70 13.71
CA ASP A 73 -3.96 10.23 15.02
C ASP A 73 -5.46 10.61 15.04
N GLU A 74 -5.93 11.33 14.04
CA GLU A 74 -7.30 11.84 13.98
C GLU A 74 -8.34 10.74 13.71
N LYS A 75 -8.05 9.81 12.79
CA LYS A 75 -9.05 8.86 12.27
C LYS A 75 -8.87 7.43 12.74
N PHE A 76 -7.66 7.02 13.13
CA PHE A 76 -7.38 5.63 13.52
C PHE A 76 -7.17 5.49 15.04
N GLY A 77 -6.24 6.26 15.60
CA GLY A 77 -5.74 6.15 16.97
C GLY A 77 -4.75 5.00 17.18
N GLY A 78 -4.51 4.62 18.44
CA GLY A 78 -3.67 3.45 18.77
C GLY A 78 -2.16 3.71 18.64
N GLU A 79 -1.41 2.71 18.19
CA GLU A 79 0.03 2.83 17.97
C GLU A 79 0.34 3.66 16.71
N SER A 80 1.25 4.62 16.88
CA SER A 80 1.64 5.54 15.82
C SER A 80 3.13 5.39 15.53
N HIS A 81 3.46 4.80 14.38
CA HIS A 81 4.83 4.65 13.89
C HIS A 81 5.04 5.57 12.70
N ILE A 82 6.23 6.16 12.56
CA ILE A 82 6.58 6.94 11.37
C ILE A 82 7.99 6.60 10.89
N TYR A 83 8.13 6.48 9.58
CA TYR A 83 9.40 6.42 8.88
C TYR A 83 9.43 7.49 7.80
N SER A 84 10.42 8.39 7.82
CA SER A 84 10.70 9.25 6.67
C SER A 84 12.10 9.02 6.13
N ALA A 85 12.24 9.11 4.80
CA ALA A 85 13.54 9.17 4.14
C ALA A 85 14.37 10.37 4.66
N ALA A 86 13.70 11.47 4.99
CA ALA A 86 14.27 12.63 5.66
C ALA A 86 13.17 13.42 6.39
N TYR A 87 13.36 13.68 7.67
CA TYR A 87 12.51 14.58 8.43
C TYR A 87 12.91 16.04 8.17
N ARG A 88 11.91 16.92 8.13
CA ARG A 88 12.12 18.36 8.03
C ARG A 88 12.09 18.99 9.42
N GLU A 89 12.92 20.02 9.61
CA GLU A 89 13.04 20.69 10.90
C GLU A 89 11.79 21.48 11.28
N ASP A 90 11.09 22.07 10.31
CA ASP A 90 9.86 22.83 10.49
C ASP A 90 8.63 21.97 10.85
N GLU A 91 8.74 20.65 10.71
CA GLU A 91 7.66 19.69 11.00
C GLU A 91 7.97 18.78 12.20
N PHE A 92 9.24 18.69 12.61
CA PHE A 92 9.69 17.60 13.47
C PHE A 92 9.13 17.67 14.90
N ASP A 93 8.83 18.87 15.42
CA ASP A 93 8.16 19.03 16.71
C ASP A 93 6.76 18.40 16.70
N GLU A 94 5.99 18.63 15.62
CA GLU A 94 4.65 18.04 15.48
C GLU A 94 4.75 16.52 15.31
N VAL A 95 5.71 16.05 14.51
CA VAL A 95 6.01 14.60 14.40
C VAL A 95 6.28 13.98 15.77
N CYS A 96 7.14 14.60 16.60
CA CYS A 96 7.45 14.10 17.93
C CYS A 96 6.23 14.09 18.88
N SER A 97 5.27 15.01 18.69
CA SER A 97 4.07 15.08 19.52
C SER A 97 3.04 13.99 19.23
N LEU A 98 3.06 13.44 18.00
CA LEU A 98 2.09 12.45 17.52
C LEU A 98 2.64 11.02 17.49
N ALA A 99 3.94 10.86 17.26
CA ALA A 99 4.54 9.54 17.04
C ALA A 99 4.89 8.82 18.35
N GLY A 100 4.51 7.54 18.45
CA GLY A 100 5.02 6.64 19.48
C GLY A 100 6.37 6.02 19.11
N HIS A 101 6.60 5.78 17.81
CA HIS A 101 7.88 5.31 17.27
C HIS A 101 8.32 6.15 16.07
N ILE A 102 9.59 6.55 16.04
CA ILE A 102 10.21 7.26 14.90
C ILE A 102 11.36 6.42 14.37
N VAL A 103 11.29 6.05 13.09
CA VAL A 103 12.38 5.38 12.37
C VAL A 103 13.12 6.41 11.53
N PHE A 104 14.43 6.53 11.75
CA PHE A 104 15.31 7.37 10.94
C PHE A 104 15.89 6.58 9.78
N ASN A 105 15.99 7.20 8.61
CA ASN A 105 16.58 6.55 7.43
C ASN A 105 18.11 6.46 7.48
N SER A 106 18.78 7.36 8.20
CA SER A 106 20.24 7.45 8.24
C SER A 106 20.77 7.89 9.60
N VAL A 107 22.05 7.58 9.86
CA VAL A 107 22.77 8.02 11.07
C VAL A 107 22.81 9.55 11.17
N ASN A 108 22.90 10.26 10.05
CA ASN A 108 22.92 11.73 10.04
C ASN A 108 21.58 12.33 10.51
N GLN A 109 20.46 11.77 10.04
CA GLN A 109 19.12 12.18 10.50
C GLN A 109 18.94 11.86 11.99
N TRP A 110 19.40 10.69 12.45
CA TRP A 110 19.42 10.36 13.88
C TRP A 110 20.23 11.37 14.70
N GLN A 111 21.46 11.68 14.29
CA GLN A 111 22.31 12.63 15.03
C GLN A 111 21.69 14.03 15.10
N ARG A 112 21.02 14.47 14.02
CA ARG A 112 20.35 15.78 13.97
C ARG A 112 19.18 15.86 14.94
N PHE A 113 18.35 14.83 15.00
CA PHE A 113 17.03 14.90 15.63
C PHE A 113 16.89 14.10 16.94
N SER A 114 17.86 13.26 17.27
CA SER A 114 17.84 12.37 18.46
C SER A 114 17.51 13.09 19.76
N LYS A 115 18.14 14.24 20.03
CA LYS A 115 17.93 14.99 21.28
C LYS A 115 16.45 15.37 21.48
N GLN A 116 15.80 15.81 20.41
CA GLN A 116 14.40 16.24 20.44
C GLN A 116 13.46 15.04 20.58
N ALA A 117 13.68 13.99 19.77
CA ALA A 117 12.88 12.76 19.84
C ALA A 117 12.98 12.05 21.20
N ILE A 118 14.20 11.94 21.76
CA ILE A 118 14.42 11.36 23.09
C ILE A 118 13.76 12.22 24.17
N LYS A 119 13.87 13.56 24.09
CA LYS A 119 13.23 14.47 25.06
C LYS A 119 11.71 14.34 25.03
N ALA A 120 11.12 14.09 23.85
CA ALA A 120 9.69 13.83 23.69
C ALA A 120 9.26 12.43 24.16
N GLY A 121 10.21 11.55 24.53
CA GLY A 121 9.92 10.20 24.99
C GLY A 121 9.58 9.21 23.87
N VAL A 122 9.91 9.55 22.61
CA VAL A 122 9.61 8.71 21.44
C VAL A 122 10.57 7.53 21.35
N SER A 123 10.04 6.34 21.08
CA SER A 123 10.88 5.16 20.82
C SER A 123 11.54 5.25 19.44
N CYS A 124 12.85 5.51 19.43
CA CYS A 124 13.58 5.78 18.20
C CYS A 124 14.16 4.50 17.58
N GLY A 125 14.11 4.38 16.26
CA GLY A 125 14.70 3.28 15.51
C GLY A 125 15.49 3.75 14.29
N LEU A 126 16.22 2.83 13.67
CA LEU A 126 16.97 3.08 12.45
C LEU A 126 16.53 2.10 11.36
N ARG A 127 16.22 2.63 10.17
CA ARG A 127 16.02 1.78 8.99
C ARG A 127 17.37 1.21 8.55
N VAL A 128 17.42 -0.10 8.35
CA VAL A 128 18.59 -0.82 7.88
C VAL A 128 18.31 -1.48 6.54
N ASN A 129 19.37 -1.68 5.77
CA ASN A 129 19.31 -2.27 4.44
C ASN A 129 19.97 -3.65 4.47
N PRO A 130 19.20 -4.75 4.45
CA PRO A 130 19.74 -6.10 4.44
C PRO A 130 20.36 -6.50 3.10
N GLY A 131 20.25 -5.67 2.05
CA GLY A 131 20.91 -5.91 0.76
C GLY A 131 20.44 -7.18 0.05
N ILE A 132 19.15 -7.52 0.18
CA ILE A 132 18.49 -8.56 -0.61
C ILE A 132 17.63 -7.91 -1.69
N SER A 133 17.37 -8.62 -2.78
CA SER A 133 16.62 -8.09 -3.92
C SER A 133 15.54 -9.10 -4.33
N GLU A 134 14.39 -9.04 -3.65
CA GLU A 134 13.25 -9.93 -3.88
C GLU A 134 12.21 -9.34 -4.84
N VAL A 135 12.38 -8.08 -5.23
CA VAL A 135 11.45 -7.37 -6.12
C VAL A 135 12.01 -7.40 -7.54
N ASP A 136 11.18 -7.82 -8.50
CA ASP A 136 11.60 -8.03 -9.89
C ASP A 136 12.08 -6.75 -10.60
N THR A 137 11.54 -5.59 -10.20
CA THR A 137 11.87 -4.29 -10.79
C THR A 137 12.57 -3.37 -9.79
N ASP A 138 13.66 -2.72 -10.24
CA ASP A 138 14.42 -1.80 -9.40
C ASP A 138 13.59 -0.61 -8.88
N LEU A 139 12.54 -0.18 -9.59
CA LEU A 139 11.69 0.95 -9.19
C LEU A 139 11.05 0.76 -7.81
N TYR A 140 10.63 -0.48 -7.49
CA TYR A 140 10.05 -0.83 -6.20
C TYR A 140 10.97 -1.67 -5.30
N ASN A 141 12.18 -1.99 -5.75
CA ASN A 141 13.18 -2.65 -4.94
C ASN A 141 13.82 -1.63 -3.97
N PRO A 142 13.55 -1.66 -2.65
CA PRO A 142 14.14 -0.69 -1.74
C PRO A 142 15.62 -0.99 -1.43
N CYS A 143 16.15 -2.12 -1.90
CA CYS A 143 17.52 -2.58 -1.62
C CYS A 143 18.40 -2.64 -2.88
N PHE A 144 17.93 -2.08 -4.00
CA PHE A 144 18.68 -1.99 -5.25
C PHE A 144 20.06 -1.33 -5.07
N THR A 145 20.94 -1.55 -6.05
CA THR A 145 22.26 -0.92 -6.06
C THR A 145 22.14 0.60 -6.15
N GLY A 146 22.70 1.32 -5.18
CA GLY A 146 22.53 2.77 -5.07
C GLY A 146 21.28 3.21 -4.30
N SER A 147 20.54 2.29 -3.68
CA SER A 147 19.40 2.64 -2.84
C SER A 147 19.77 3.63 -1.73
N ARG A 148 18.93 4.66 -1.60
CA ARG A 148 19.00 5.67 -0.52
C ARG A 148 18.32 5.22 0.77
N LEU A 149 17.71 4.03 0.78
CA LEU A 149 16.81 3.59 1.85
C LEU A 149 17.52 2.65 2.83
N GLY A 150 17.61 3.10 4.08
CA GLY A 150 18.24 2.38 5.18
C GLY A 150 19.77 2.36 5.14
N VAL A 151 20.36 2.05 6.30
CA VAL A 151 21.81 1.95 6.48
C VAL A 151 22.28 0.52 6.28
N ARG A 152 23.29 0.33 5.42
CA ARG A 152 23.93 -0.98 5.21
C ARG A 152 24.82 -1.37 6.40
N PRO A 153 25.03 -2.68 6.68
CA PRO A 153 25.80 -3.14 7.84
C PRO A 153 27.20 -2.52 7.98
N GLU A 154 27.91 -2.36 6.86
CA GLU A 154 29.24 -1.77 6.79
C GLU A 154 29.29 -0.31 7.25
N HIS A 155 28.17 0.42 7.13
CA HIS A 155 28.05 1.83 7.52
C HIS A 155 27.54 2.00 8.96
N LEU A 156 27.16 0.92 9.65
CA LEU A 156 26.81 0.96 11.08
C LEU A 156 28.03 0.82 11.99
N LYS A 157 29.14 0.28 11.49
CA LYS A 157 30.37 0.10 12.27
C LYS A 157 30.88 1.44 12.78
N GLY A 158 30.96 1.59 14.10
CA GLY A 158 31.41 2.82 14.77
C GLY A 158 30.36 3.94 14.84
N ALA A 159 29.12 3.71 14.36
CA ALA A 159 28.05 4.68 14.48
C ALA A 159 27.60 4.85 15.94
N LYS A 160 27.27 6.09 16.34
CA LYS A 160 26.72 6.39 17.67
C LYS A 160 25.22 6.06 17.70
N LEU A 161 24.88 4.85 18.13
CA LEU A 161 23.50 4.34 18.18
C LEU A 161 22.86 4.43 19.58
N SER A 162 23.52 5.08 20.55
CA SER A 162 22.96 5.27 21.90
C SER A 162 21.61 5.99 21.82
N GLY A 163 20.55 5.38 22.38
CA GLY A 163 19.17 5.88 22.33
C GLY A 163 18.30 5.26 21.23
N ILE A 164 18.88 4.50 20.30
CA ILE A 164 18.11 3.64 19.39
C ILE A 164 17.58 2.44 20.17
N GLU A 165 16.29 2.15 20.00
CA GLU A 165 15.58 1.06 20.65
C GLU A 165 15.14 -0.04 19.67
N GLY A 166 15.19 0.21 18.36
CA GLY A 166 14.80 -0.77 17.37
C GLY A 166 15.39 -0.58 15.98
N LEU A 167 15.30 -1.63 15.17
CA LEU A 167 15.69 -1.61 13.78
C LEU A 167 14.49 -1.91 12.88
N HIS A 168 14.46 -1.26 11.72
CA HIS A 168 13.42 -1.43 10.71
C HIS A 168 14.05 -1.92 9.41
N ALA A 169 13.50 -2.96 8.79
CA ALA A 169 13.94 -3.45 7.49
C ALA A 169 12.72 -3.64 6.61
N HIS A 170 12.69 -2.96 5.46
CA HIS A 170 11.65 -3.14 4.45
C HIS A 170 12.32 -3.38 3.11
N ALA A 171 12.16 -4.61 2.60
CA ALA A 171 12.83 -5.13 1.41
C ALA A 171 11.89 -5.73 0.36
N LEU A 172 10.58 -5.75 0.61
CA LEU A 172 9.60 -6.51 -0.16
C LEU A 172 8.55 -5.59 -0.79
N CYS A 173 7.98 -6.04 -1.90
CA CYS A 173 6.83 -5.44 -2.58
C CYS A 173 5.96 -6.57 -3.13
N GLU A 174 4.79 -6.78 -2.52
CA GLU A 174 3.81 -7.80 -2.94
C GLU A 174 4.37 -9.24 -3.08
N ASN A 175 5.36 -9.57 -2.27
CA ASN A 175 6.02 -10.87 -2.34
C ASN A 175 5.30 -11.95 -1.52
N LEU A 176 5.56 -13.22 -1.89
CA LEU A 176 5.06 -14.40 -1.19
C LEU A 176 5.90 -14.75 0.05
N ALA A 177 5.54 -15.86 0.71
CA ALA A 177 6.10 -16.26 2.00
C ALA A 177 7.62 -16.52 1.96
N ASP A 178 8.16 -17.04 0.87
CA ASP A 178 9.59 -17.35 0.74
C ASP A 178 10.46 -16.10 0.86
N SER A 179 10.10 -15.03 0.15
CA SER A 179 10.77 -13.74 0.26
C SER A 179 10.61 -13.11 1.64
N SER A 180 9.48 -13.37 2.31
CA SER A 180 9.27 -12.92 3.69
C SER A 180 10.23 -13.61 4.67
N VAL A 181 10.46 -14.91 4.48
CA VAL A 181 11.49 -15.65 5.24
C VAL A 181 12.89 -15.15 4.89
N ALA A 182 13.19 -14.95 3.59
CA ALA A 182 14.48 -14.44 3.13
C ALA A 182 14.83 -13.07 3.74
N LEU A 183 13.86 -12.17 3.88
CA LEU A 183 14.04 -10.90 4.60
C LEU A 183 14.44 -11.11 6.06
N ILE A 184 13.71 -11.94 6.79
CA ILE A 184 13.97 -12.18 8.21
C ILE A 184 15.35 -12.84 8.37
N ASP A 185 15.69 -13.80 7.52
CA ASP A 185 16.99 -14.48 7.52
C ASP A 185 18.15 -13.54 7.22
N ALA A 186 18.03 -12.72 6.17
CA ALA A 186 19.07 -11.77 5.80
C ALA A 186 19.24 -10.66 6.86
N PHE A 187 18.14 -10.21 7.48
CA PHE A 187 18.21 -9.29 8.61
C PHE A 187 18.95 -9.94 9.78
N GLU A 188 18.57 -11.16 10.15
CA GLU A 188 19.16 -11.87 11.28
C GLU A 188 20.66 -12.14 11.06
N GLU A 189 21.06 -12.56 9.87
CA GLU A 189 22.46 -12.79 9.52
C GLU A 189 23.29 -11.49 9.61
N LYS A 190 22.79 -10.40 9.03
CA LYS A 190 23.58 -9.18 8.83
C LYS A 190 23.58 -8.23 10.01
N PHE A 191 22.57 -8.32 10.87
CA PHE A 191 22.42 -7.43 12.02
C PHE A 191 22.42 -8.16 13.37
N ALA A 192 22.79 -9.45 13.42
CA ALA A 192 22.85 -10.26 14.64
C ALA A 192 23.48 -9.56 15.84
N ASP A 193 24.62 -8.89 15.64
CA ASP A 193 25.37 -8.20 16.70
C ASP A 193 24.59 -7.05 17.36
N TYR A 194 23.58 -6.51 16.67
CA TYR A 194 22.76 -5.41 17.16
C TYR A 194 21.49 -5.88 17.86
N ILE A 195 20.96 -7.06 17.53
CA ILE A 195 19.65 -7.52 18.02
C ILE A 195 19.57 -7.65 19.56
N PRO A 196 20.60 -8.16 20.29
CA PRO A 196 20.50 -8.40 21.74
C PRO A 196 20.10 -7.22 22.61
N TRP A 197 20.31 -5.98 22.16
CA TRP A 197 19.97 -4.77 22.90
C TRP A 197 18.76 -4.01 22.34
N LEU A 198 18.14 -4.51 21.27
CA LEU A 198 16.91 -3.92 20.73
C LEU A 198 15.71 -4.28 21.61
N LYS A 199 14.76 -3.37 21.71
CA LYS A 199 13.42 -3.63 22.27
C LYS A 199 12.46 -4.16 21.21
N TRP A 200 12.66 -3.78 19.94
CA TRP A 200 11.80 -4.18 18.84
C TRP A 200 12.53 -4.23 17.49
N VAL A 201 11.99 -5.04 16.58
CA VAL A 201 12.36 -5.10 15.17
C VAL A 201 11.08 -4.96 14.34
N ASN A 202 11.12 -4.18 13.27
CA ASN A 202 10.00 -4.05 12.33
C ASN A 202 10.46 -4.55 10.95
N PHE A 203 9.80 -5.58 10.41
CA PHE A 203 10.14 -6.18 9.11
C PHE A 203 9.40 -5.54 7.93
N GLY A 204 8.81 -4.36 8.12
CA GLY A 204 8.25 -3.59 7.04
C GLY A 204 6.97 -4.19 6.46
N GLY A 205 6.58 -3.69 5.30
CA GLY A 205 5.50 -4.23 4.48
C GLY A 205 6.00 -5.09 3.32
N GLY A 206 5.10 -5.41 2.39
CA GLY A 206 5.40 -6.21 1.19
C GLY A 206 5.18 -7.72 1.39
N HIS A 207 4.82 -8.15 2.60
CA HIS A 207 4.32 -9.48 2.88
C HIS A 207 2.88 -9.62 2.36
N LEU A 208 2.68 -10.19 1.17
CA LEU A 208 1.35 -10.31 0.58
C LEU A 208 0.54 -11.49 1.17
N MET A 209 0.42 -11.50 2.50
CA MET A 209 -0.08 -12.64 3.29
C MET A 209 -1.54 -13.02 3.02
N THR A 210 -2.30 -12.13 2.40
CA THR A 210 -3.70 -12.33 1.99
C THR A 210 -3.84 -12.82 0.55
N HIS A 211 -2.72 -12.99 -0.17
CA HIS A 211 -2.72 -13.65 -1.46
C HIS A 211 -3.03 -15.15 -1.30
N ALA A 212 -3.85 -15.70 -2.19
CA ALA A 212 -4.30 -17.09 -2.12
C ALA A 212 -3.15 -18.13 -2.14
N GLY A 213 -2.03 -17.78 -2.79
CA GLY A 213 -0.82 -18.61 -2.85
C GLY A 213 0.20 -18.36 -1.73
N TYR A 214 -0.11 -17.55 -0.72
CA TYR A 214 0.83 -17.24 0.35
C TYR A 214 0.82 -18.32 1.45
N ASP A 215 1.99 -18.86 1.78
CA ASP A 215 2.16 -19.78 2.92
C ASP A 215 2.23 -19.01 4.25
N VAL A 216 1.07 -18.81 4.86
CA VAL A 216 0.92 -18.07 6.12
C VAL A 216 1.62 -18.76 7.28
N ASP A 217 1.57 -20.10 7.32
CA ASP A 217 2.17 -20.89 8.40
C ASP A 217 3.69 -20.78 8.39
N LYS A 218 4.31 -20.72 7.20
CA LYS A 218 5.73 -20.49 7.04
C LYS A 218 6.17 -19.14 7.62
N LEU A 219 5.41 -18.07 7.36
CA LEU A 219 5.67 -16.75 7.98
C LEU A 219 5.55 -16.82 9.50
N ILE A 220 4.46 -17.40 10.01
CA ILE A 220 4.19 -17.53 11.45
C ILE A 220 5.33 -18.29 12.14
N ALA A 221 5.72 -19.44 11.60
CA ALA A 221 6.79 -20.26 12.15
C ALA A 221 8.11 -19.50 12.22
N ARG A 222 8.44 -18.74 11.16
CA ARG A 222 9.69 -17.99 11.10
C ARG A 222 9.75 -16.84 12.11
N ILE A 223 8.64 -16.11 12.27
CA ILE A 223 8.51 -15.03 13.25
C ILE A 223 8.59 -15.59 14.68
N LYS A 224 7.92 -16.72 14.97
CA LYS A 224 8.00 -17.40 16.27
C LYS A 224 9.45 -17.72 16.62
N ALA A 225 10.18 -18.38 15.72
CA ALA A 225 11.59 -18.71 15.91
C ALA A 225 12.47 -17.47 16.15
N PHE A 226 12.25 -16.39 15.39
CA PHE A 226 12.98 -15.12 15.59
C PHE A 226 12.73 -14.55 17.00
N ARG A 227 11.47 -14.47 17.42
CA ARG A 227 11.09 -13.96 18.74
C ARG A 227 11.58 -14.86 19.88
N GLU A 228 11.53 -16.17 19.71
CA GLU A 228 11.99 -17.12 20.71
C GLU A 228 13.50 -17.02 20.93
N ARG A 229 14.28 -16.82 19.86
CA ARG A 229 15.72 -16.66 19.94
C ARG A 229 16.13 -15.32 20.55
N TRP A 230 15.55 -14.22 20.05
CA TRP A 230 16.04 -12.88 20.35
C TRP A 230 15.26 -12.15 21.44
N LYS A 231 14.07 -12.64 21.81
CA LYS A 231 13.19 -12.05 22.84
C LYS A 231 12.82 -10.58 22.60
N VAL A 232 12.80 -10.15 21.33
CA VAL A 232 12.40 -8.80 20.91
C VAL A 232 10.95 -8.76 20.42
N LYS A 233 10.30 -7.59 20.53
CA LYS A 233 9.00 -7.38 19.86
C LYS A 233 9.20 -7.36 18.34
N VAL A 234 8.26 -7.93 17.60
CA VAL A 234 8.29 -7.92 16.13
C VAL A 234 7.07 -7.18 15.61
N TYR A 235 7.29 -6.26 14.69
CA TYR A 235 6.26 -5.56 13.93
C TYR A 235 6.31 -5.96 12.46
N LEU A 236 5.15 -6.05 11.83
CA LEU A 236 4.98 -6.00 10.38
C LEU A 236 4.08 -4.80 10.04
N GLU A 237 4.22 -4.27 8.83
CA GLU A 237 3.43 -3.11 8.38
C GLU A 237 2.90 -3.28 6.94
N PRO A 238 2.03 -4.27 6.68
CA PRO A 238 1.39 -4.40 5.37
C PRO A 238 0.42 -3.24 5.10
N GLY A 239 0.48 -2.72 3.87
CA GLY A 239 -0.56 -1.85 3.30
C GLY A 239 -1.38 -2.64 2.27
N GLY A 240 -0.73 -3.06 1.18
CA GLY A 240 -1.34 -3.86 0.12
C GLY A 240 -2.08 -5.10 0.64
N ALA A 241 -1.48 -5.91 1.52
CA ALA A 241 -2.14 -7.10 2.05
C ALA A 241 -3.42 -6.81 2.86
N VAL A 242 -3.58 -5.62 3.46
CA VAL A 242 -4.82 -5.25 4.15
C VAL A 242 -5.96 -5.10 3.14
N ALA A 243 -5.69 -4.44 2.02
CA ALA A 243 -6.70 -4.10 1.01
C ALA A 243 -6.59 -4.93 -0.29
N TRP A 244 -5.82 -6.03 -0.28
CA TRP A 244 -5.63 -6.93 -1.41
C TRP A 244 -6.95 -7.57 -1.84
N ARG A 245 -7.32 -7.39 -3.11
CA ARG A 245 -8.55 -7.87 -3.73
C ARG A 245 -9.83 -7.55 -2.96
N THR A 246 -9.82 -6.42 -2.25
CA THR A 246 -10.97 -5.96 -1.46
C THR A 246 -12.00 -5.19 -2.26
N GLY A 247 -11.74 -4.88 -3.54
CA GLY A 247 -12.74 -4.21 -4.34
C GLY A 247 -12.26 -3.75 -5.72
N PRO A 248 -13.19 -3.47 -6.64
CA PRO A 248 -12.87 -3.01 -7.98
C PRO A 248 -12.94 -1.48 -8.16
N LEU A 249 -12.46 -1.03 -9.32
CA LEU A 249 -12.82 0.24 -9.96
C LEU A 249 -13.86 -0.06 -11.03
N ILE A 250 -15.04 0.53 -10.90
CA ILE A 250 -16.14 0.37 -11.84
C ILE A 250 -16.19 1.60 -12.75
N THR A 251 -16.30 1.37 -14.05
CA THR A 251 -16.27 2.39 -15.10
C THR A 251 -17.29 2.06 -16.19
N SER A 252 -17.57 3.03 -17.07
CA SER A 252 -18.47 2.87 -18.20
C SER A 252 -17.79 3.31 -19.50
N VAL A 253 -18.14 2.62 -20.60
CA VAL A 253 -17.74 3.04 -21.95
C VAL A 253 -18.51 4.30 -22.33
N LEU A 254 -17.79 5.38 -22.62
CA LEU A 254 -18.35 6.65 -23.08
C LEU A 254 -18.46 6.72 -24.60
N ASP A 255 -17.50 6.14 -25.31
CA ASP A 255 -17.46 6.13 -26.77
C ASP A 255 -16.69 4.92 -27.29
N ILE A 256 -16.91 4.56 -28.55
CA ILE A 256 -16.14 3.53 -29.26
C ILE A 256 -15.67 4.14 -30.58
N VAL A 257 -14.37 4.42 -30.66
CA VAL A 257 -13.76 5.12 -31.78
C VAL A 257 -13.17 4.11 -32.76
N PRO A 258 -13.65 4.08 -34.02
CA PRO A 258 -13.02 3.27 -35.04
C PRO A 258 -11.63 3.82 -35.39
N THR A 259 -10.66 2.92 -35.57
CA THR A 259 -9.30 3.29 -35.98
C THR A 259 -8.89 2.54 -37.24
N ASP A 260 -7.70 2.83 -37.75
CA ASP A 260 -7.05 2.02 -38.79
C ASP A 260 -6.55 0.65 -38.28
N GLY A 261 -6.69 0.40 -36.96
CA GLY A 261 -6.38 -0.86 -36.28
C GLY A 261 -7.55 -1.35 -35.43
N LEU A 262 -7.32 -1.50 -34.11
CA LEU A 262 -8.35 -1.93 -33.16
C LEU A 262 -9.28 -0.76 -32.80
N ASP A 263 -10.58 -1.01 -32.75
CA ASP A 263 -11.52 -0.07 -32.16
C ASP A 263 -11.12 0.25 -30.71
N VAL A 264 -11.19 1.53 -30.36
CA VAL A 264 -10.83 2.02 -29.03
C VAL A 264 -12.09 2.31 -28.24
N ALA A 265 -12.32 1.59 -27.15
CA ALA A 265 -13.37 1.93 -26.19
C ALA A 265 -12.82 2.97 -25.20
N ILE A 266 -13.38 4.18 -25.23
CA ILE A 266 -13.03 5.29 -24.33
C ILE A 266 -13.85 5.14 -23.06
N LEU A 267 -13.17 5.02 -21.91
CA LEU A 267 -13.79 4.80 -20.61
C LEU A 267 -13.91 6.10 -19.82
N ASP A 268 -14.89 6.20 -18.91
CA ASP A 268 -15.05 7.34 -18.00
C ASP A 268 -13.98 7.44 -16.88
N ILE A 269 -12.79 6.89 -17.11
CA ILE A 269 -11.62 6.92 -16.22
C ILE A 269 -10.37 7.31 -17.02
N SER A 270 -9.22 7.45 -16.35
CA SER A 270 -7.91 7.65 -16.97
C SER A 270 -6.89 6.76 -16.27
N ALA A 271 -6.05 6.04 -17.03
CA ALA A 271 -4.98 5.24 -16.46
C ALA A 271 -4.00 6.13 -15.70
N THR A 272 -3.55 7.23 -16.31
CA THR A 272 -2.64 8.20 -15.66
C THR A 272 -3.21 8.77 -14.37
N ALA A 273 -4.50 9.17 -14.37
CA ALA A 273 -5.06 9.85 -13.21
C ALA A 273 -5.57 8.88 -12.12
N HIS A 274 -6.10 7.72 -12.50
CA HIS A 274 -6.90 6.86 -11.62
C HIS A 274 -6.28 5.47 -11.39
N MET A 275 -5.32 5.05 -12.22
CA MET A 275 -4.60 3.79 -12.05
C MET A 275 -3.12 3.99 -12.43
N PRO A 276 -2.41 4.96 -11.83
CA PRO A 276 -1.09 5.38 -12.32
C PRO A 276 -0.08 4.23 -12.42
N ASP A 277 -0.16 3.24 -11.53
CA ASP A 277 0.71 2.07 -11.54
C ASP A 277 0.57 1.22 -12.81
N VAL A 278 -0.59 1.26 -13.51
CA VAL A 278 -0.76 0.61 -14.82
C VAL A 278 0.22 1.17 -15.85
N LEU A 279 0.66 2.43 -15.69
CA LEU A 279 1.61 3.09 -16.59
C LEU A 279 3.01 3.19 -15.99
N GLU A 280 3.12 3.53 -14.70
CA GLU A 280 4.41 3.65 -14.01
C GLU A 280 5.11 2.30 -13.87
N MET A 281 4.32 1.23 -13.72
CA MET A 281 4.76 -0.14 -13.55
C MET A 281 3.94 -1.08 -14.44
N PRO A 282 4.20 -1.05 -15.77
CA PRO A 282 3.27 -1.58 -16.75
C PRO A 282 2.78 -3.00 -16.44
N TYR A 283 1.54 -3.10 -15.99
CA TYR A 283 0.80 -4.33 -15.83
C TYR A 283 -0.56 -4.18 -16.49
N ARG A 284 -1.18 -5.31 -16.86
CA ARG A 284 -2.52 -5.32 -17.46
C ARG A 284 -3.53 -5.68 -16.36
N PRO A 285 -4.33 -4.72 -15.86
CA PRO A 285 -5.36 -5.00 -14.87
C PRO A 285 -6.29 -6.15 -15.28
N THR A 286 -6.72 -6.92 -14.29
CA THR A 286 -7.77 -7.93 -14.51
C THR A 286 -9.11 -7.21 -14.61
N ILE A 287 -9.90 -7.54 -15.64
CA ILE A 287 -11.28 -7.05 -15.77
C ILE A 287 -12.19 -8.28 -15.69
N THR A 288 -13.22 -8.22 -14.85
CA THR A 288 -14.23 -9.28 -14.75
C THR A 288 -14.82 -9.55 -16.13
N ASP A 289 -14.94 -10.83 -16.49
CA ASP A 289 -15.48 -11.29 -17.79
C ASP A 289 -14.71 -10.81 -19.04
N ALA A 290 -13.48 -10.29 -18.91
CA ALA A 290 -12.60 -9.98 -20.05
C ALA A 290 -11.47 -11.01 -20.23
N GLY A 291 -11.05 -11.23 -21.48
CA GLY A 291 -9.86 -12.01 -21.86
C GLY A 291 -8.67 -11.12 -22.24
N LYS A 292 -7.56 -11.73 -22.65
CA LYS A 292 -6.51 -11.03 -23.41
C LYS A 292 -7.00 -10.78 -24.83
N ALA A 293 -6.37 -9.87 -25.56
CA ALA A 293 -6.67 -9.66 -26.97
C ALA A 293 -6.69 -11.00 -27.74
N GLY A 294 -7.78 -11.25 -28.48
CA GLY A 294 -7.99 -12.48 -29.24
C GLY A 294 -8.49 -13.71 -28.45
N ASP A 295 -8.54 -13.69 -27.11
CA ASP A 295 -9.05 -14.82 -26.32
C ASP A 295 -10.57 -15.01 -26.48
N LYS A 296 -11.31 -13.92 -26.76
CA LYS A 296 -12.77 -13.88 -26.93
C LYS A 296 -13.15 -13.23 -28.26
N GLY A 297 -14.44 -13.29 -28.61
CA GLY A 297 -14.96 -12.91 -29.93
C GLY A 297 -14.78 -11.45 -30.35
N HIS A 298 -14.64 -10.53 -29.39
CA HIS A 298 -14.59 -9.09 -29.66
C HIS A 298 -13.40 -8.44 -28.96
N THR A 299 -12.43 -7.90 -29.70
CA THR A 299 -11.23 -7.27 -29.12
C THR A 299 -11.30 -5.75 -29.26
N TYR A 300 -10.97 -5.05 -28.18
CA TYR A 300 -10.90 -3.59 -28.13
C TYR A 300 -9.61 -3.15 -27.43
N ARG A 301 -9.11 -1.99 -27.84
CA ARG A 301 -8.16 -1.23 -27.02
C ARG A 301 -8.96 -0.39 -26.02
N LEU A 302 -8.60 -0.46 -24.74
CA LEU A 302 -9.22 0.37 -23.71
C LEU A 302 -8.40 1.64 -23.51
N GLY A 303 -9.03 2.79 -23.70
CA GLY A 303 -8.44 4.12 -23.55
C GLY A 303 -9.10 4.94 -22.44
N GLY A 304 -8.33 5.82 -21.82
CA GLY A 304 -8.83 6.78 -20.83
C GLY A 304 -9.36 8.07 -21.44
N THR A 305 -9.93 8.92 -20.58
CA THR A 305 -10.51 10.23 -20.93
C THR A 305 -9.51 11.39 -20.97
N SER A 306 -8.27 11.20 -20.52
CA SER A 306 -7.30 12.30 -20.58
C SER A 306 -6.85 12.56 -22.02
N CYS A 307 -6.33 13.77 -22.28
CA CYS A 307 -5.80 14.11 -23.60
C CYS A 307 -4.42 13.50 -23.88
N LEU A 308 -3.87 12.70 -22.96
CA LEU A 308 -2.55 12.09 -23.13
C LEU A 308 -2.65 10.96 -24.14
N ALA A 309 -1.84 11.01 -25.20
CA ALA A 309 -1.82 9.96 -26.23
C ALA A 309 -1.49 8.56 -25.66
N GLY A 310 -0.74 8.51 -24.55
CA GLY A 310 -0.40 7.29 -23.81
C GLY A 310 -1.42 6.87 -22.76
N ASP A 311 -2.61 7.48 -22.67
CA ASP A 311 -3.67 7.07 -21.75
C ASP A 311 -4.39 5.81 -22.26
N VAL A 312 -3.60 4.73 -22.39
CA VAL A 312 -4.00 3.44 -22.93
C VAL A 312 -3.82 2.42 -21.82
N ILE A 313 -4.92 1.76 -21.44
CA ILE A 313 -4.94 0.77 -20.36
C ILE A 313 -4.44 -0.58 -20.88
N GLY A 314 -4.79 -0.92 -22.12
CA GLY A 314 -4.34 -2.14 -22.79
C GLY A 314 -5.40 -2.72 -23.74
N ASP A 315 -5.05 -3.84 -24.37
CA ASP A 315 -5.93 -4.53 -25.32
C ASP A 315 -6.61 -5.72 -24.62
N TYR A 316 -7.94 -5.78 -24.72
CA TYR A 316 -8.80 -6.74 -24.04
C TYR A 316 -9.79 -7.36 -25.02
N SER A 317 -10.29 -8.55 -24.69
CA SER A 317 -11.38 -9.17 -25.46
C SER A 317 -12.59 -9.52 -24.59
N PHE A 318 -13.77 -9.55 -25.20
CA PHE A 318 -15.07 -9.75 -24.57
C PHE A 318 -15.92 -10.76 -25.36
N ASP A 319 -16.83 -11.45 -24.67
CA ASP A 319 -17.73 -12.45 -25.29
C ASP A 319 -18.83 -11.81 -26.13
N ARG A 320 -19.16 -10.55 -25.83
CA ARG A 320 -20.15 -9.73 -26.53
C ARG A 320 -19.49 -8.42 -26.95
N PRO A 321 -19.94 -7.78 -28.04
CA PRO A 321 -19.42 -6.47 -28.42
C PRO A 321 -19.70 -5.46 -27.30
N LEU A 322 -18.76 -4.53 -27.09
CA LEU A 322 -19.00 -3.40 -26.19
C LEU A 322 -19.95 -2.41 -26.86
N GLU A 323 -20.81 -1.80 -26.06
CA GLU A 323 -21.70 -0.71 -26.44
C GLU A 323 -21.43 0.52 -25.54
N ILE A 324 -21.75 1.71 -26.02
CA ILE A 324 -21.75 2.92 -25.17
C ILE A 324 -22.66 2.68 -23.97
N GLY A 325 -22.15 2.93 -22.76
CA GLY A 325 -22.80 2.61 -21.50
C GLY A 325 -22.47 1.22 -20.92
N SER A 326 -21.73 0.38 -21.64
CA SER A 326 -21.23 -0.90 -21.10
C SER A 326 -20.38 -0.65 -19.85
N ARG A 327 -20.63 -1.40 -18.79
CA ARG A 327 -19.89 -1.28 -17.53
C ARG A 327 -18.75 -2.28 -17.49
N LEU A 328 -17.57 -1.80 -17.09
CA LEU A 328 -16.38 -2.63 -16.89
C LEU A 328 -15.98 -2.59 -15.41
N VAL A 329 -15.51 -3.72 -14.91
CA VAL A 329 -15.12 -3.92 -13.52
C VAL A 329 -13.65 -4.29 -13.48
N PHE A 330 -12.81 -3.30 -13.14
CA PHE A 330 -11.37 -3.49 -12.95
C PHE A 330 -11.13 -4.03 -11.55
N GLU A 331 -10.74 -5.29 -11.45
CA GLU A 331 -10.51 -5.97 -10.19
C GLU A 331 -9.29 -5.40 -9.46
N ASP A 332 -9.33 -5.45 -8.14
CA ASP A 332 -8.21 -5.15 -7.24
C ASP A 332 -7.63 -3.73 -7.35
N MET A 333 -8.51 -2.74 -7.15
CA MET A 333 -8.21 -1.32 -7.39
C MET A 333 -8.38 -0.45 -6.15
N ILE A 334 -8.27 -1.02 -4.95
CA ILE A 334 -8.41 -0.27 -3.69
C ILE A 334 -7.06 0.18 -3.12
N HIS A 335 -6.04 -0.67 -3.21
CA HIS A 335 -4.73 -0.45 -2.63
C HIS A 335 -3.75 0.09 -3.69
N TYR A 336 -2.83 0.97 -3.29
CA TYR A 336 -1.90 1.70 -4.18
C TYR A 336 -2.55 2.44 -5.38
N THR A 337 -3.86 2.63 -5.36
CA THR A 337 -4.62 3.43 -6.31
C THR A 337 -5.01 4.77 -5.69
N MET A 338 -6.06 4.81 -4.86
CA MET A 338 -6.67 6.03 -4.29
C MET A 338 -5.62 6.95 -3.65
N VAL A 339 -4.60 6.38 -3.01
CA VAL A 339 -3.49 7.08 -2.34
C VAL A 339 -2.54 7.83 -3.28
N LYS A 340 -2.61 7.57 -4.60
CA LYS A 340 -1.77 8.16 -5.66
C LYS A 340 -2.58 8.78 -6.80
N THR A 341 -3.91 8.79 -6.69
CA THR A 341 -4.79 9.36 -7.72
C THR A 341 -4.59 10.86 -7.89
N THR A 342 -4.91 11.37 -9.07
CA THR A 342 -4.87 12.80 -9.38
C THR A 342 -6.17 13.23 -10.09
N MET A 343 -6.34 14.53 -10.33
CA MET A 343 -7.29 15.02 -11.35
C MET A 343 -6.51 15.69 -12.48
N PHE A 344 -5.47 15.01 -12.96
CA PHE A 344 -4.75 15.42 -14.16
C PHE A 344 -5.73 15.67 -15.31
N ASN A 345 -5.50 16.70 -16.14
CA ASN A 345 -6.45 17.19 -17.15
C ASN A 345 -7.82 17.66 -16.61
N GLY A 346 -8.02 17.74 -15.29
CA GLY A 346 -9.33 18.05 -14.71
C GLY A 346 -10.36 16.94 -14.94
N VAL A 347 -9.93 15.71 -15.26
CA VAL A 347 -10.84 14.57 -15.40
C VAL A 347 -11.56 14.33 -14.07
N ARG A 348 -12.83 13.94 -14.14
CA ARG A 348 -13.62 13.65 -12.94
C ARG A 348 -13.02 12.43 -12.24
N HIS A 349 -12.65 12.62 -10.98
CA HIS A 349 -12.14 11.54 -10.15
C HIS A 349 -13.25 10.51 -9.84
N PRO A 350 -12.95 9.20 -9.77
CA PRO A 350 -13.88 8.18 -9.33
C PRO A 350 -14.45 8.47 -7.95
N ASP A 351 -15.74 8.27 -7.80
CA ASP A 351 -16.39 8.31 -6.49
C ASP A 351 -15.81 7.17 -5.62
N ILE A 352 -15.96 7.26 -4.30
CA ILE A 352 -15.56 6.20 -3.36
C ILE A 352 -16.82 5.69 -2.69
N GLY A 353 -17.00 4.37 -2.70
CA GLY A 353 -18.11 3.73 -2.02
C GLY A 353 -17.74 2.44 -1.31
N ILE A 354 -18.64 2.00 -0.43
CA ILE A 354 -18.54 0.73 0.30
C ILE A 354 -19.77 -0.10 -0.03
N TRP A 355 -19.55 -1.38 -0.31
CA TRP A 355 -20.60 -2.40 -0.29
C TRP A 355 -20.52 -3.13 1.04
N HIS A 356 -21.53 -2.94 1.88
CA HIS A 356 -21.58 -3.50 3.22
C HIS A 356 -22.01 -4.96 3.23
N THR A 357 -21.71 -5.64 4.34
CA THR A 357 -22.10 -7.03 4.61
C THR A 357 -23.62 -7.27 4.64
N ASP A 358 -24.44 -6.22 4.78
CA ASP A 358 -25.90 -6.28 4.69
C ASP A 358 -26.46 -6.05 3.27
N ASN A 359 -25.58 -6.01 2.26
CA ASN A 359 -25.89 -5.72 0.85
C ASN A 359 -26.41 -4.30 0.58
N SER A 360 -26.08 -3.34 1.45
CA SER A 360 -26.29 -1.92 1.18
C SER A 360 -25.06 -1.26 0.56
N PHE A 361 -25.32 -0.24 -0.28
CA PHE A 361 -24.29 0.63 -0.83
C PHE A 361 -24.23 1.95 -0.07
N GLU A 362 -23.03 2.31 0.38
CA GLU A 362 -22.70 3.62 0.93
C GLU A 362 -21.83 4.40 -0.07
N LEU A 363 -22.30 5.59 -0.48
CA LEU A 363 -21.45 6.56 -1.18
C LEU A 363 -20.65 7.37 -0.14
N VAL A 364 -19.39 6.98 0.06
CA VAL A 364 -18.48 7.61 1.03
C VAL A 364 -18.02 8.99 0.57
N ARG A 365 -17.63 9.13 -0.70
CA ARG A 365 -17.12 10.39 -1.23
C ARG A 365 -17.49 10.59 -2.69
N ARG A 366 -18.01 11.78 -2.99
CA ARG A 366 -18.16 12.30 -4.34
C ARG A 366 -17.22 13.47 -4.55
N PHE A 367 -16.45 13.43 -5.63
CA PHE A 367 -15.53 14.50 -5.98
C PHE A 367 -16.21 15.55 -6.88
N THR A 368 -15.83 16.80 -6.67
CA THR A 368 -16.44 17.99 -7.26
C THR A 368 -15.39 18.86 -7.96
N TYR A 369 -15.84 19.96 -8.56
CA TYR A 369 -14.93 20.92 -9.20
C TYR A 369 -14.00 21.59 -8.18
N GLU A 370 -14.47 21.82 -6.97
CA GLU A 370 -13.71 22.43 -5.88
C GLU A 370 -12.50 21.57 -5.50
N ASP A 371 -12.64 20.24 -5.49
CA ASP A 371 -11.52 19.32 -5.24
C ASP A 371 -10.41 19.44 -6.31
N PHE A 372 -10.75 19.81 -7.54
CA PHE A 372 -9.78 20.11 -8.59
C PHE A 372 -9.16 21.50 -8.41
N ARG A 373 -10.02 22.52 -8.23
CA ARG A 373 -9.62 23.94 -8.13
C ARG A 373 -8.71 24.21 -6.94
N ASP A 374 -9.09 23.76 -5.75
CA ASP A 374 -8.46 24.17 -4.49
C ASP A 374 -7.08 23.53 -4.26
N ARG A 375 -6.67 22.60 -5.13
CA ARG A 375 -5.29 22.07 -5.15
C ARG A 375 -4.31 22.93 -5.95
N LEU A 376 -4.80 23.91 -6.72
CA LEU A 376 -4.00 24.63 -7.69
C LEU A 376 -3.62 26.06 -7.25
N SER A 377 -4.39 26.74 -6.38
CA SER A 377 -4.07 28.10 -5.91
C SER A 377 -4.90 28.57 -4.73
#